data_AF-A0A2M8PKZ6-F1
#
_entry.id   AF-A0A2M8PKZ6-F1
#
_cell.length_a   1.000
_cell.length_b   1.000
_cell.length_c   1.000
_cell.angle_alpha   90.00
_cell.angle_beta   90.00
_cell.angle_gamma   90.00
#
_symmetry.space_group_name_H-M   'P 1'
#
loop_
_entity.id
_entity.type
_entity.pdbx_description
1 polymer ?
#
loop_
_entity_poly.entity_id
_entity_poly.type
_entity_poly.pdbx_seq_one_letter_code
_entity_poly.pdbx_strand_id
1 'polypeptide(L)'
;RVHPSSTYNCHEWFLKECAALASKYDVGIATHLAESVDEVERARAVWPQGEVRRAYELGLMGPKTLFFHSCVLDDEEIALYAETGTSAAHCPPTNSMLGNVARVPAMLAAGVNVGLGTDMPTHDMFKAMLSCSQQHTIMPREIRGLMPWTPLEMATTKAARALNLQDDI
;
A
#
# COMPACT_ATOMS: atom_id res chain seq x y z
N ARG A 1 -8.54 -6.94 -11.96
CA ARG A 1 -7.28 -7.06 -11.20
C ARG A 1 -7.14 -8.50 -10.70
N VAL A 2 -5.93 -8.96 -10.40
CA VAL A 2 -5.67 -10.25 -9.74
C VAL A 2 -5.39 -9.99 -8.26
N HIS A 3 -6.02 -10.77 -7.37
CA HIS A 3 -5.96 -10.56 -5.92
C HIS A 3 -5.42 -11.79 -5.19
N PRO A 4 -4.08 -12.00 -5.14
CA PRO A 4 -3.52 -12.91 -4.15
C PRO A 4 -3.77 -12.35 -2.74
N SER A 5 -3.77 -13.21 -1.71
CA SER A 5 -4.17 -12.80 -0.36
C SER A 5 -3.16 -11.84 0.28
N SER A 6 -1.89 -12.22 0.30
CA SER A 6 -0.74 -11.41 0.70
C SER A 6 0.51 -11.96 0.02
N THR A 7 1.59 -11.18 -0.04
CA THR A 7 2.86 -11.67 -0.56
C THR A 7 3.40 -12.83 0.27
N TYR A 8 3.54 -12.68 1.58
CA TYR A 8 4.18 -13.71 2.40
C TYR A 8 3.35 -15.00 2.58
N ASN A 9 2.01 -14.94 2.50
CA ASN A 9 1.13 -16.11 2.72
C ASN A 9 0.83 -16.89 1.44
N CYS A 10 1.35 -16.44 0.29
CA CYS A 10 1.22 -17.15 -0.98
C CYS A 10 2.56 -17.76 -1.37
N HIS A 11 2.52 -19.01 -1.86
CA HIS A 11 3.72 -19.61 -2.45
C HIS A 11 4.19 -18.79 -3.66
N GLU A 12 5.51 -18.72 -3.84
CA GLU A 12 6.12 -17.95 -4.92
C GLU A 12 5.62 -18.35 -6.31
N TRP A 13 5.46 -19.65 -6.57
CA TRP A 13 4.94 -20.12 -7.86
C TRP A 13 3.55 -19.55 -8.13
N PHE A 14 2.70 -19.45 -7.10
CA PHE A 14 1.35 -18.90 -7.22
C PHE A 14 1.39 -17.40 -7.52
N LEU A 15 2.28 -16.66 -6.86
CA LEU A 15 2.49 -15.24 -7.14
C LEU A 15 2.98 -15.00 -8.58
N LYS A 16 3.87 -15.86 -9.11
CA LYS A 16 4.30 -15.79 -10.51
C LYS A 16 3.15 -16.02 -11.48
N GLU A 17 2.29 -17.00 -11.21
CA GLU A 17 1.08 -17.23 -12.01
C GLU A 17 0.12 -16.03 -11.92
N CYS A 18 -0.03 -15.40 -10.75
CA CYS A 18 -0.81 -14.16 -10.62
C CYS A 18 -0.24 -13.02 -11.47
N ALA A 19 1.10 -12.83 -11.48
CA ALA A 19 1.77 -11.84 -12.31
C ALA A 19 1.57 -12.12 -13.81
N ALA A 20 1.73 -13.37 -14.22
CA ALA A 20 1.50 -13.82 -15.60
C ALA A 20 0.04 -13.60 -16.02
N LEU A 21 -0.92 -13.89 -15.14
CA LEU A 21 -2.35 -13.69 -15.38
C LEU A 21 -2.70 -12.21 -15.51
N ALA A 22 -2.16 -11.37 -14.62
CA ALA A 22 -2.33 -9.93 -14.65
C ALA A 22 -1.84 -9.33 -15.97
N SER A 23 -0.63 -9.72 -16.39
CA SER A 23 -0.02 -9.33 -17.67
C SER A 23 -0.85 -9.81 -18.87
N LYS A 24 -1.24 -11.09 -18.90
CA LYS A 24 -2.00 -11.70 -20.00
C LYS A 24 -3.31 -10.97 -20.30
N TYR A 25 -4.01 -10.49 -19.26
CA TYR A 25 -5.30 -9.80 -19.41
C TYR A 25 -5.20 -8.28 -19.30
N ASP A 26 -3.98 -7.72 -19.24
CA ASP A 26 -3.72 -6.29 -19.06
C ASP A 26 -4.45 -5.67 -17.84
N VAL A 27 -4.55 -6.44 -16.75
CA VAL A 27 -5.16 -6.01 -15.49
C VAL A 27 -4.10 -5.80 -14.41
N GLY A 28 -4.43 -4.99 -13.41
CA GLY A 28 -3.56 -4.74 -12.26
C GLY A 28 -3.51 -5.87 -11.24
N ILE A 29 -2.65 -5.72 -10.23
CA ILE A 29 -2.56 -6.58 -9.05
C ILE A 29 -3.01 -5.78 -7.82
N ALA A 30 -3.71 -6.43 -6.88
CA ALA A 30 -3.91 -5.84 -5.57
C ALA A 30 -3.89 -6.88 -4.45
N THR A 31 -3.07 -6.63 -3.43
CA THR A 31 -2.78 -7.59 -2.35
C THR A 31 -2.27 -6.87 -1.11
N HIS A 32 -2.37 -7.50 0.05
CA HIS A 32 -1.70 -7.04 1.27
C HIS A 32 -0.19 -7.20 1.12
N LEU A 33 0.55 -6.23 1.66
CA LEU A 33 2.01 -6.23 1.69
C LEU A 33 2.51 -5.31 2.81
N ALA A 34 3.46 -5.78 3.61
CA ALA A 34 4.11 -5.02 4.68
C ALA A 34 3.12 -4.34 5.65
N GLU A 35 2.06 -5.04 6.05
CA GLU A 35 1.01 -4.50 6.93
C GLU A 35 1.50 -4.32 8.37
N SER A 36 2.37 -5.22 8.83
CA SER A 36 2.84 -5.25 10.22
C SER A 36 4.30 -5.67 10.35
N VAL A 37 4.92 -5.33 11.48
CA VAL A 37 6.29 -5.74 11.80
C VAL A 37 6.41 -7.27 11.79
N ASP A 38 5.44 -7.97 12.39
CA ASP A 38 5.39 -9.43 12.42
C ASP A 38 5.31 -10.06 11.03
N GLU A 39 4.58 -9.44 10.09
CA GLU A 39 4.56 -9.86 8.69
C GLU A 39 5.95 -9.68 8.05
N VAL A 40 6.53 -8.48 8.16
CA VAL A 40 7.83 -8.18 7.54
C VAL A 40 8.94 -9.07 8.09
N GLU A 41 8.94 -9.36 9.40
CA GLU A 41 9.90 -10.28 10.02
C GLU A 41 9.75 -11.71 9.50
N ARG A 42 8.51 -12.21 9.40
CA ARG A 42 8.23 -13.53 8.81
C ARG A 42 8.60 -13.59 7.33
N ALA A 43 8.30 -12.54 6.58
CA ALA A 43 8.69 -12.42 5.19
C ALA A 43 10.21 -12.45 5.04
N ARG A 44 10.97 -11.75 5.90
CA ARG A 44 12.44 -11.76 5.89
C ARG A 44 13.04 -13.12 6.22
N ALA A 45 12.34 -13.97 6.98
CA ALA A 45 12.78 -15.34 7.21
C ALA A 45 12.71 -16.22 5.94
N VAL A 46 11.83 -15.91 4.99
CA VAL A 46 11.69 -16.62 3.71
C VAL A 46 12.44 -15.93 2.57
N TRP A 47 12.41 -14.59 2.56
CA TRP A 47 13.03 -13.71 1.58
C TRP A 47 13.92 -12.71 2.32
N PRO A 48 15.21 -13.00 2.52
CA PRO A 48 16.11 -12.15 3.32
C PRO A 48 16.20 -10.69 2.85
N GLN A 49 15.94 -10.43 1.57
CA GLN A 49 15.92 -9.09 0.97
C GLN A 49 14.61 -8.32 1.21
N GLY A 50 13.62 -8.91 1.88
CA GLY A 50 12.30 -8.31 2.13
C GLY A 50 11.26 -8.66 1.06
N GLU A 51 9.98 -8.61 1.45
CA GLU A 51 8.87 -8.94 0.56
C GLU A 51 8.59 -7.89 -0.53
N VAL A 52 8.90 -6.61 -0.29
CA VAL A 52 8.76 -5.56 -1.32
C VAL A 52 9.73 -5.83 -2.46
N ARG A 53 11.00 -6.08 -2.13
CA ARG A 53 12.02 -6.44 -3.12
C ARG A 53 11.62 -7.73 -3.84
N ARG A 54 11.07 -8.70 -3.12
CA ARG A 54 10.60 -9.94 -3.74
C ARG A 54 9.42 -9.68 -4.69
N ALA A 55 8.46 -8.85 -4.30
CA ALA A 55 7.32 -8.49 -5.14
C ALA A 55 7.78 -7.83 -6.45
N TYR A 56 8.81 -6.99 -6.39
CA TYR A 56 9.44 -6.41 -7.58
C TYR A 56 10.05 -7.49 -8.50
N GLU A 57 10.86 -8.39 -7.94
CA GLU A 57 11.51 -9.49 -8.71
C GLU A 57 10.50 -10.44 -9.34
N LEU A 58 9.34 -10.63 -8.71
CA LEU A 58 8.25 -11.47 -9.22
C LEU A 58 7.36 -10.75 -10.24
N GLY A 59 7.64 -9.48 -10.55
CA GLY A 59 6.84 -8.69 -11.49
C GLY A 59 5.46 -8.31 -10.95
N LEU A 60 5.31 -8.22 -9.63
CA LEU A 60 4.05 -7.81 -9.00
C LEU A 60 3.89 -6.29 -8.92
N MET A 61 5.00 -5.54 -9.00
CA MET A 61 5.03 -4.08 -8.89
C MET A 61 4.87 -3.41 -10.26
N GLY A 62 4.14 -2.29 -10.30
CA GLY A 62 3.89 -1.57 -11.54
C GLY A 62 2.77 -0.53 -11.43
N PRO A 63 2.50 0.22 -12.51
CA PRO A 63 1.55 1.34 -12.50
C PRO A 63 0.10 0.92 -12.25
N LYS A 64 -0.26 -0.34 -12.50
CA LYS A 64 -1.60 -0.89 -12.23
C LYS A 64 -1.66 -1.65 -10.89
N THR A 65 -0.60 -1.62 -10.08
CA THR A 65 -0.53 -2.34 -8.80
C THR A 65 -0.97 -1.48 -7.63
N LEU A 66 -1.74 -2.07 -6.74
CA LEU A 66 -2.19 -1.48 -5.47
C LEU A 66 -1.87 -2.41 -4.31
N PHE A 67 -0.91 -2.02 -3.46
CA PHE A 67 -0.66 -2.75 -2.22
C PHE A 67 -1.45 -2.15 -1.06
N PHE A 68 -2.10 -3.01 -0.28
CA PHE A 68 -2.85 -2.59 0.90
C PHE A 68 -1.91 -2.44 2.10
N HIS A 69 -2.23 -1.46 2.95
CA HIS A 69 -1.52 -1.10 4.18
C HIS A 69 -0.16 -0.43 3.96
N SER A 70 0.84 -1.16 3.44
CA SER A 70 2.20 -0.65 3.22
C SER A 70 2.74 0.12 4.44
N CYS A 71 2.54 -0.45 5.64
CA CYS A 71 2.82 0.19 6.91
C CYS A 71 4.32 0.24 7.21
N VAL A 72 4.98 -0.89 6.98
CA VAL A 72 6.35 -1.14 7.40
C VAL A 72 7.25 -1.15 6.16
N LEU A 73 7.53 0.04 5.65
CA LEU A 73 8.43 0.25 4.52
C LEU A 73 9.70 0.99 4.94
N ASP A 74 10.85 0.56 4.44
CA ASP A 74 12.08 1.35 4.49
C ASP A 74 12.18 2.36 3.31
N ASP A 75 13.26 3.14 3.28
CA ASP A 75 13.45 4.19 2.27
C ASP A 75 13.69 3.63 0.86
N GLU A 76 14.37 2.48 0.76
CA GLU A 76 14.63 1.82 -0.53
C GLU A 76 13.34 1.22 -1.09
N GLU A 77 12.51 0.65 -0.22
CA GLU A 77 11.19 0.13 -0.57
C GLU A 77 10.24 1.24 -1.03
N ILE A 78 10.21 2.39 -0.36
CA ILE A 78 9.45 3.56 -0.81
C ILE A 78 9.95 4.05 -2.18
N ALA A 79 11.27 4.10 -2.39
CA ALA A 79 11.84 4.47 -3.68
C ALA A 79 11.41 3.50 -4.79
N LEU A 80 11.31 2.20 -4.50
CA LEU A 80 10.86 1.20 -5.46
C LEU A 80 9.38 1.33 -5.82
N TYR A 81 8.52 1.72 -4.86
CA TYR A 81 7.13 2.09 -5.17
C TYR A 81 7.07 3.26 -6.16
N ALA A 82 7.88 4.29 -5.93
CA ALA A 82 7.93 5.47 -6.79
C ALA A 82 8.47 5.13 -8.20
N GLU A 83 9.57 4.38 -8.27
CA GLU A 83 10.20 3.93 -9.53
C GLU A 83 9.22 3.12 -10.39
N THR A 84 8.49 2.21 -9.77
CA THR A 84 7.56 1.31 -10.47
C THR A 84 6.18 1.92 -10.74
N GLY A 85 5.88 3.08 -10.16
CA GLY A 85 4.54 3.69 -10.19
C GLY A 85 3.50 2.90 -9.38
N THR A 86 3.93 2.04 -8.45
CA THR A 86 3.04 1.25 -7.60
C THR A 86 2.29 2.15 -6.62
N SER A 87 0.99 1.92 -6.46
CA SER A 87 0.16 2.64 -5.49
C SER A 87 0.07 1.90 -4.16
N ALA A 88 -0.12 2.64 -3.08
CA ALA A 88 -0.45 2.11 -1.75
C ALA A 88 -1.88 2.51 -1.36
N ALA A 89 -2.61 1.62 -0.69
CA ALA A 89 -3.86 1.95 -0.01
C ALA A 89 -3.60 1.99 1.50
N HIS A 90 -3.55 3.19 2.06
CA HIS A 90 -3.43 3.37 3.50
C HIS A 90 -4.78 3.05 4.16
N CYS A 91 -4.80 2.11 5.10
CA CYS A 91 -6.00 1.69 5.84
C CYS A 91 -5.92 2.08 7.33
N PRO A 92 -5.97 3.39 7.67
CA PRO A 92 -5.63 3.88 9.01
C PRO A 92 -6.37 3.18 10.15
N PRO A 93 -7.71 2.98 10.11
CA PRO A 93 -8.42 2.32 11.20
C PRO A 93 -7.84 0.93 11.54
N THR A 94 -7.58 0.08 10.54
CA THR A 94 -7.01 -1.26 10.74
C THR A 94 -5.55 -1.19 11.15
N ASN A 95 -4.77 -0.32 10.51
CA ASN A 95 -3.36 -0.11 10.86
C ASN A 95 -3.22 0.23 12.36
N SER A 96 -4.11 1.08 12.89
CA SER A 96 -4.17 1.40 14.33
C SER A 96 -4.48 0.19 15.20
N MET A 97 -5.41 -0.68 14.80
CA MET A 97 -5.71 -1.90 15.57
C MET A 97 -4.50 -2.83 15.66
N LEU A 98 -3.65 -2.84 14.63
CA LEU A 98 -2.41 -3.61 14.57
C LEU A 98 -1.19 -2.86 15.15
N GLY A 99 -1.39 -1.68 15.73
CA GLY A 99 -0.32 -0.89 16.34
C GLY A 99 0.64 -0.21 15.36
N ASN A 100 0.24 -0.04 14.10
CA ASN A 100 1.09 0.50 13.02
C ASN A 100 0.56 1.84 12.50
N VAL A 101 1.48 2.67 11.99
CA VAL A 101 1.17 3.88 11.21
C VAL A 101 2.06 3.87 9.98
N ALA A 102 1.45 3.91 8.79
CA ALA A 102 2.19 3.88 7.53
C ALA A 102 3.00 5.16 7.33
N ARG A 103 4.12 5.10 6.60
CA ARG A 103 4.98 6.26 6.33
C ARG A 103 4.43 7.16 5.20
N VAL A 104 3.14 7.49 5.25
CA VAL A 104 2.42 8.25 4.20
C VAL A 104 3.11 9.57 3.83
N PRO A 105 3.57 10.42 4.76
CA PRO A 105 4.28 11.64 4.38
C PRO A 105 5.53 11.38 3.53
N ALA A 106 6.32 10.35 3.87
CA ALA A 106 7.51 9.98 3.12
C ALA A 106 7.15 9.40 1.74
N MET A 107 6.14 8.52 1.67
CA MET A 107 5.63 7.97 0.41
C MET A 107 5.18 9.10 -0.55
N LEU A 108 4.37 10.03 -0.06
CA LEU A 108 3.90 11.16 -0.87
C LEU A 108 5.06 12.06 -1.31
N ALA A 109 6.03 12.33 -0.43
CA ALA A 109 7.22 13.14 -0.76
C ALA A 109 8.10 12.48 -1.82
N ALA A 110 8.18 11.15 -1.85
CA ALA A 110 8.89 10.38 -2.86
C ALA A 110 8.11 10.25 -4.19
N GLY A 111 6.87 10.74 -4.27
CA GLY A 111 6.03 10.67 -5.47
C GLY A 111 5.16 9.42 -5.58
N VAL A 112 5.10 8.59 -4.53
CA VAL A 112 4.21 7.42 -4.47
C VAL A 112 2.75 7.88 -4.46
N ASN A 113 1.90 7.24 -5.26
CA ASN A 113 0.47 7.47 -5.19
C ASN A 113 -0.12 6.69 -3.99
N VAL A 114 -0.68 7.41 -3.02
CA VAL A 114 -1.30 6.82 -1.83
C VAL A 114 -2.78 7.15 -1.82
N GLY A 115 -3.63 6.12 -1.91
CA GLY A 115 -5.07 6.20 -1.71
C GLY A 115 -5.48 5.82 -0.28
N LEU A 116 -6.76 5.98 0.05
CA LEU A 116 -7.32 5.61 1.35
C LEU A 116 -8.23 4.38 1.25
N GLY A 117 -8.05 3.44 2.18
CA GLY A 117 -8.91 2.27 2.37
C GLY A 117 -9.52 2.26 3.77
N THR A 118 -10.66 1.59 3.94
CA THR A 118 -11.30 1.46 5.26
C THR A 118 -10.85 0.20 6.00
N ASP A 119 -10.78 -0.91 5.27
CA ASP A 119 -10.52 -2.28 5.77
C ASP A 119 -11.26 -2.63 7.07
N MET A 120 -12.50 -2.14 7.17
CA MET A 120 -13.35 -2.23 8.34
C MET A 120 -14.75 -2.63 7.89
N PRO A 121 -15.47 -3.48 8.65
CA PRO A 121 -16.85 -3.87 8.31
C PRO A 121 -17.83 -2.70 8.15
N THR A 122 -17.52 -1.54 8.76
CA THR A 122 -18.34 -0.33 8.68
C THR A 122 -18.24 0.39 7.34
N HIS A 123 -17.15 0.18 6.58
CA HIS A 123 -16.86 0.85 5.31
C HIS A 123 -16.98 2.40 5.37
N ASP A 124 -16.75 2.98 6.55
CA ASP A 124 -16.96 4.41 6.81
C ASP A 124 -15.71 5.22 6.39
N MET A 125 -15.76 5.80 5.19
CA MET A 125 -14.65 6.58 4.64
C MET A 125 -14.40 7.88 5.41
N PHE A 126 -15.42 8.48 6.04
CA PHE A 126 -15.22 9.67 6.87
C PHE A 126 -14.41 9.34 8.13
N LYS A 127 -14.68 8.18 8.75
CA LYS A 127 -13.85 7.69 9.85
C LYS A 127 -12.43 7.36 9.40
N ALA A 128 -12.25 6.77 8.21
CA ALA A 128 -10.92 6.53 7.67
C ALA A 128 -10.14 7.85 7.49
N MET A 129 -10.76 8.89 6.91
CA MET A 129 -10.13 10.21 6.74
C MET A 129 -9.76 10.87 8.08
N LEU A 130 -10.65 10.79 9.08
CA LEU A 130 -10.39 11.31 10.42
C LEU A 130 -9.24 10.56 11.09
N SER A 131 -9.25 9.22 11.01
CA SER A 131 -8.20 8.37 11.58
C SER A 131 -6.84 8.63 10.93
N CYS A 132 -6.79 8.79 9.60
CA CYS A 132 -5.59 9.20 8.87
C CYS A 132 -5.01 10.51 9.43
N SER A 133 -5.87 11.54 9.56
CA SER A 133 -5.47 12.85 10.08
C SER A 133 -4.91 12.76 11.50
N GLN A 134 -5.55 11.97 12.36
CA GLN A 134 -5.15 11.79 13.75
C GLN A 134 -3.81 11.04 13.87
N GLN A 135 -3.65 9.92 13.15
CA GLN A 135 -2.41 9.14 13.13
C GLN A 135 -1.21 10.01 12.75
N HIS A 136 -1.34 10.79 11.68
CA HIS A 136 -0.26 11.65 11.20
C HIS A 136 -0.09 12.96 11.98
N THR A 137 -0.93 13.23 12.98
CA THR A 137 -0.74 14.36 13.91
C THR A 137 0.05 13.93 15.15
N ILE A 138 -0.08 12.67 15.58
CA ILE A 138 0.55 12.15 16.81
C ILE A 138 1.97 11.58 16.60
N MET A 139 2.40 11.39 15.35
CA MET A 139 3.77 10.95 15.01
C MET A 139 4.85 11.97 15.46
N PRO A 140 6.15 11.59 15.51
CA PRO A 140 7.26 12.51 15.76
C PRO A 140 7.32 13.66 14.74
N ARG A 141 7.74 14.86 15.17
CA ARG A 141 7.67 16.09 14.37
C ARG A 141 8.36 15.99 13.02
N GLU A 142 9.41 15.19 12.93
CA GLU A 142 10.30 15.03 11.79
C GLU A 142 9.67 14.20 10.67
N ILE A 143 8.70 13.34 11.00
CA ILE A 143 8.11 12.35 10.07
C ILE A 143 6.57 12.41 10.02
N ARG A 144 5.98 13.37 10.73
CA ARG A 144 4.53 13.56 10.81
C ARG A 144 4.04 14.62 9.82
N GLY A 145 2.72 14.73 9.75
CA GLY A 145 2.06 15.84 9.10
C GLY A 145 1.58 15.50 7.71
N LEU A 146 0.30 15.72 7.50
CA LEU A 146 -0.33 15.81 6.20
C LEU A 146 -0.99 17.17 6.12
N MET A 147 -1.15 17.71 4.90
CA MET A 147 -1.99 18.89 4.74
C MET A 147 -3.44 18.50 5.06
N PRO A 148 -4.26 19.43 5.60
CA PRO A 148 -5.63 19.10 6.00
C PRO A 148 -6.52 18.51 4.89
N TRP A 149 -6.24 18.83 3.62
CA TRP A 149 -6.97 18.31 2.46
C TRP A 149 -6.40 16.97 1.94
N THR A 150 -5.21 16.56 2.34
CA THR A 150 -4.57 15.33 1.84
C THR A 150 -5.42 14.08 2.06
N PRO A 151 -6.07 13.85 3.23
CA PRO A 151 -6.98 12.70 3.39
C PRO A 151 -8.15 12.71 2.41
N LEU A 152 -8.67 13.88 2.03
CA LEU A 152 -9.73 13.99 1.02
C LEU A 152 -9.20 13.63 -0.37
N GLU A 153 -8.02 14.09 -0.76
CA GLU A 153 -7.38 13.69 -2.03
C GLU A 153 -7.11 12.17 -2.05
N MET A 154 -6.62 11.62 -0.93
CA MET A 154 -6.38 10.18 -0.74
C MET A 154 -7.67 9.36 -0.91
N ALA A 155 -8.79 9.87 -0.41
CA ALA A 155 -10.10 9.23 -0.52
C ALA A 155 -10.80 9.45 -1.89
N THR A 156 -10.27 10.34 -2.74
CA THR A 156 -10.88 10.71 -4.03
C THR A 156 -9.90 10.51 -5.19
N THR A 157 -9.27 11.58 -5.68
CA THR A 157 -8.45 11.58 -6.90
C THR A 157 -7.28 10.58 -6.85
N LYS A 158 -6.63 10.43 -5.69
CA LYS A 158 -5.54 9.44 -5.53
C LYS A 158 -6.08 8.01 -5.45
N ALA A 159 -7.25 7.80 -4.86
CA ALA A 159 -7.92 6.49 -4.88
C ALA A 159 -8.37 6.12 -6.30
N ALA A 160 -8.94 7.06 -7.06
CA ALA A 160 -9.29 6.86 -8.47
C ALA A 160 -8.06 6.45 -9.28
N ARG A 161 -6.93 7.18 -9.11
CA ARG A 161 -5.64 6.79 -9.71
C ARG A 161 -5.15 5.42 -9.26
N ALA A 162 -5.24 5.13 -7.95
CA ALA A 162 -4.85 3.84 -7.39
C ALA A 162 -5.71 2.67 -7.90
N LEU A 163 -6.91 2.96 -8.43
CA LEU A 163 -7.83 2.02 -9.05
C LEU A 163 -7.73 1.98 -10.59
N ASN A 164 -6.92 2.85 -11.20
CA ASN A 164 -6.85 3.12 -12.65
C ASN A 164 -8.19 3.63 -13.23
N LEU A 165 -8.89 4.48 -12.48
CA LEU A 165 -10.19 5.05 -12.81
C LEU A 165 -10.18 6.59 -12.81
N GLN A 166 -9.01 7.22 -12.77
CA GLN A 166 -8.87 8.68 -12.68
C GLN A 166 -9.46 9.47 -13.86
N ASP A 167 -9.68 8.80 -15.00
CA ASP A 167 -10.29 9.41 -16.18
C ASP A 167 -11.83 9.27 -16.17
N ASP A 168 -12.38 8.46 -15.25
CA ASP A 168 -13.81 8.19 -15.10
C ASP A 168 -14.43 8.89 -13.88
N ILE A 169 -13.70 9.01 -12.78
CA ILE A 169 -14.16 9.56 -11.48
C ILE A 169 -13.13 10.45 -10.78
#